data_AF-A0A7C5C8Y6-F1
#
_entry.id   AF-A0A7C5C8Y6-F1
#
_cell.length_a   1.000
_cell.length_b   1.000
_cell.length_c   1.000
_cell.angle_alpha   90.00
_cell.angle_beta   90.00
_cell.angle_gamma   90.00
#
_symmetry.space_group_name_H-M   'P 1'
#
loop_
_entity.id
_entity.type
_entity.pdbx_description
1 polymer ?
#
loop_
_entity_poly.entity_id
_entity_poly.type
_entity_poly.pdbx_seq_one_letter_code
_entity_poly.pdbx_strand_id
1 'polypeptide(L)'
;MTARTLSDKIWDAHLADEAQDGTCLLYIDRHLVHQVTSPQAVEGLRMAGRKVHAPDKTIAVPDHNVPTTPGREDPAEMTEDSRIQVAALDKNARESGIHYYPVDDIRQGIVHIVGPEQGWTLPGMTVVCGDSHTATHGAFGALAHGIGTSEVEHVLATQTLIQKKSKNMLVEITGQLRPGVTAKDITLAVIGATGTAGGTGHVIEYA
;
A
#
# COMPACT_ATOMS: atom_id res chain seq x y z
N MET A 1 -4.80 14.13 29.82
CA MET A 1 -4.83 13.41 28.52
C MET A 1 -3.76 12.35 28.55
N THR A 2 -4.11 11.09 28.33
CA THR A 2 -3.15 10.00 28.15
C THR A 2 -2.30 10.26 26.90
N ALA A 3 -1.00 9.96 26.96
CA ALA A 3 -0.13 10.06 25.80
C ALA A 3 -0.60 9.05 24.73
N ARG A 4 -0.63 9.48 23.47
CA ARG A 4 -1.02 8.67 22.31
C ARG A 4 0.18 8.46 21.39
N THR A 5 0.34 7.26 20.85
CA THR A 5 1.36 6.95 19.83
C THR A 5 1.08 7.70 18.52
N LEU A 6 1.99 7.66 17.56
CA LEU A 6 1.72 8.21 16.23
C LEU A 6 0.58 7.42 15.55
N SER A 7 0.65 6.09 15.62
CA SER A 7 -0.39 5.19 15.09
C SER A 7 -1.77 5.47 15.69
N ASP A 8 -1.87 5.74 17.00
CA ASP A 8 -3.12 6.07 17.67
C ASP A 8 -3.70 7.38 17.14
N LYS A 9 -2.86 8.42 16.97
CA LYS A 9 -3.31 9.72 16.47
C LYS A 9 -3.85 9.62 15.05
N ILE A 10 -3.17 8.87 14.18
CA ILE A 10 -3.61 8.66 12.80
C ILE A 10 -4.89 7.84 12.78
N TRP A 11 -4.95 6.72 13.51
CA TRP A 11 -6.15 5.91 13.62
C TRP A 11 -7.37 6.72 14.07
N ASP A 12 -7.26 7.44 15.18
CA ASP A 12 -8.36 8.22 15.76
C ASP A 12 -8.87 9.30 14.79
N ALA A 13 -7.98 9.87 13.96
CA ALA A 13 -8.33 10.89 12.98
C ALA A 13 -9.06 10.33 11.74
N HIS A 14 -8.94 9.03 11.48
CA HIS A 14 -9.49 8.38 10.27
C HIS A 14 -10.59 7.37 10.59
N LEU A 15 -10.92 7.16 11.87
CA LEU A 15 -12.03 6.31 12.28
C LEU A 15 -13.36 6.94 11.85
N ALA A 16 -14.02 6.32 10.87
CA ALA A 16 -15.31 6.79 10.38
C ALA A 16 -16.48 6.24 11.22
N ASP A 17 -16.39 4.98 11.64
CA ASP A 17 -17.38 4.34 12.49
C ASP A 17 -16.76 3.18 13.30
N GLU A 18 -17.36 2.84 14.43
CA GLU A 18 -16.99 1.69 15.26
C GLU A 18 -18.25 0.93 15.70
N ALA A 19 -18.36 -0.32 15.28
CA ALA A 19 -19.43 -1.20 15.68
C ALA A 19 -19.28 -1.66 17.14
N GLN A 20 -20.37 -2.13 17.74
CA GLN A 20 -20.39 -2.58 19.15
C GLN A 20 -19.43 -3.73 19.45
N ASP A 21 -19.04 -4.51 18.44
CA ASP A 21 -18.08 -5.62 18.58
C ASP A 21 -16.60 -5.19 18.40
N GLY A 22 -16.35 -3.89 18.26
CA GLY A 22 -15.02 -3.29 18.04
C GLY A 22 -14.53 -3.35 16.60
N THR A 23 -15.38 -3.75 15.65
CA THR A 23 -15.08 -3.66 14.22
C THR A 23 -15.14 -2.20 13.78
N CYS A 24 -14.06 -1.71 13.18
CA CYS A 24 -13.92 -0.32 12.80
C CYS A 24 -14.05 -0.15 11.29
N LEU A 25 -14.66 0.94 10.85
CA LEU A 25 -14.60 1.42 9.48
C LEU A 25 -13.58 2.56 9.42
N LEU A 26 -12.44 2.31 8.78
CA LEU A 26 -11.35 3.28 8.66
C LEU A 26 -11.42 3.95 7.28
N TYR A 27 -11.35 5.27 7.25
CA TYR A 27 -11.22 6.03 6.01
C TYR A 27 -9.79 5.88 5.44
N ILE A 28 -9.68 5.73 4.12
CA ILE A 28 -8.42 5.52 3.41
C ILE A 28 -8.06 6.78 2.61
N ASP A 29 -6.94 7.44 2.91
CA ASP A 29 -6.50 8.60 2.11
C ASP A 29 -5.96 8.21 0.75
N ARG A 30 -5.22 7.10 0.69
CA ARG A 30 -4.52 6.67 -0.52
C ARG A 30 -4.61 5.18 -0.73
N HIS A 31 -5.00 4.83 -1.94
CA HIS A 31 -5.02 3.46 -2.42
C HIS A 31 -4.02 3.32 -3.56
N LEU A 32 -3.01 2.47 -3.40
CA LEU A 32 -2.10 2.13 -4.49
C LEU A 32 -2.54 0.78 -5.06
N VAL A 33 -2.50 0.65 -6.37
CA VAL A 33 -2.87 -0.58 -7.07
C VAL A 33 -1.82 -0.95 -8.12
N HIS A 34 -1.70 -2.26 -8.36
CA HIS A 34 -0.79 -2.84 -9.33
C HIS A 34 -1.49 -3.98 -10.08
N GLN A 35 -0.85 -4.50 -11.11
CA GLN A 35 -1.44 -5.39 -12.11
C GLN A 35 -1.79 -6.80 -11.61
N VAL A 36 -1.31 -7.21 -10.44
CA VAL A 36 -1.52 -8.59 -9.94
C VAL A 36 -2.87 -8.72 -9.23
N THR A 37 -3.21 -7.78 -8.35
CA THR A 37 -4.38 -7.90 -7.46
C THR A 37 -5.56 -7.06 -7.89
N SER A 38 -5.32 -5.90 -8.51
CA SER A 38 -6.38 -4.93 -8.82
C SER A 38 -7.30 -5.28 -9.98
N PRO A 39 -6.90 -6.03 -11.04
CA PRO A 39 -7.82 -6.32 -12.14
C PRO A 39 -9.06 -7.10 -11.70
N GLN A 40 -8.91 -8.04 -10.77
CA GLN A 40 -10.03 -8.79 -10.22
C GLN A 40 -10.98 -7.90 -9.41
N ALA A 41 -10.43 -6.98 -8.61
CA ALA A 41 -11.22 -6.04 -7.83
C ALA A 41 -12.05 -5.09 -8.71
N VAL A 42 -11.46 -4.56 -9.79
CA VAL A 42 -12.18 -3.70 -10.75
C VAL A 42 -13.27 -4.48 -11.48
N GLU A 43 -13.02 -5.76 -11.81
CA GLU A 43 -14.07 -6.63 -12.37
C GLU A 43 -15.20 -6.87 -11.37
N GLY A 44 -14.90 -7.11 -10.09
CA GLY A 44 -15.92 -7.23 -9.03
C GLY A 44 -16.87 -6.03 -9.00
N LEU A 45 -16.33 -4.80 -9.08
CA LEU A 45 -17.14 -3.58 -9.17
C LEU A 45 -18.03 -3.57 -10.41
N ARG A 46 -17.46 -3.88 -11.58
CA ARG A 46 -18.19 -3.88 -12.86
C ARG A 46 -19.33 -4.88 -12.84
N MET A 47 -19.10 -6.08 -12.35
CA MET A 47 -20.13 -7.12 -12.18
C MET A 47 -21.22 -6.70 -11.19
N ALA A 48 -20.88 -5.93 -10.16
CA ALA A 48 -21.83 -5.37 -9.20
C ALA A 48 -22.50 -4.06 -9.67
N GLY A 49 -22.21 -3.58 -10.89
CA GLY A 49 -22.73 -2.32 -11.42
C GLY A 49 -22.22 -1.08 -10.68
N ARG A 50 -21.05 -1.17 -10.04
CA ARG A 50 -20.40 -0.11 -9.26
C ARG A 50 -19.27 0.55 -10.05
N LYS A 51 -18.98 1.80 -9.71
CA LYS A 51 -17.82 2.54 -10.20
C LYS A 51 -16.80 2.70 -9.07
N VAL A 52 -15.56 2.99 -9.42
CA VAL A 52 -14.55 3.44 -8.44
C VAL A 52 -15.04 4.73 -7.78
N HIS A 53 -15.05 4.75 -6.45
CA HIS A 53 -15.64 5.81 -5.65
C HIS A 53 -14.84 7.13 -5.70
N ALA A 54 -13.52 7.04 -5.50
CA ALA A 54 -12.62 8.20 -5.50
C ALA A 54 -11.36 7.88 -6.33
N PRO A 55 -11.44 7.93 -7.67
CA PRO A 55 -10.32 7.59 -8.54
C PRO A 55 -9.12 8.53 -8.37
N ASP A 56 -9.35 9.77 -7.93
CA ASP A 56 -8.33 10.78 -7.61
C ASP A 56 -7.49 10.44 -6.37
N LYS A 57 -7.95 9.50 -5.53
CA LYS A 57 -7.23 8.97 -4.36
C LYS A 57 -6.54 7.64 -4.65
N THR A 58 -6.63 7.17 -5.89
CA THR A 58 -6.05 5.90 -6.33
C THR A 58 -4.97 6.14 -7.37
N ILE A 59 -3.85 5.43 -7.20
CA ILE A 59 -2.73 5.42 -8.15
C ILE A 59 -2.50 3.99 -8.63
N ALA A 60 -2.35 3.82 -9.94
CA ALA A 60 -2.00 2.56 -10.59
C ALA A 60 -0.56 2.60 -11.13
N VAL A 61 0.25 1.59 -10.78
CA VAL A 61 1.62 1.42 -11.27
C VAL A 61 1.84 -0.06 -11.63
N PRO A 62 2.26 -0.40 -12.86
CA PRO A 62 2.70 -1.74 -13.18
C PRO A 62 4.13 -1.94 -12.69
N ASP A 63 4.42 -2.96 -11.87
CA ASP A 63 5.79 -3.18 -11.37
C ASP A 63 6.18 -4.65 -11.14
N HIS A 64 5.29 -5.54 -10.69
CA HIS A 64 5.67 -6.96 -10.47
C HIS A 64 6.00 -7.77 -11.75
N ASN A 65 5.37 -7.46 -12.89
CA ASN A 65 5.41 -8.26 -14.11
C ASN A 65 5.91 -7.46 -15.33
N VAL A 66 6.71 -6.44 -15.06
CA VAL A 66 7.39 -5.66 -16.10
C VAL A 66 8.80 -6.23 -16.28
N PRO A 67 9.25 -6.52 -17.51
CA PRO A 67 10.60 -7.01 -17.75
C PRO A 67 11.68 -6.03 -17.25
N THR A 68 12.82 -6.56 -16.82
CA THR A 68 14.00 -5.76 -16.42
C THR A 68 15.04 -5.63 -17.54
N THR A 69 14.73 -6.14 -18.73
CA THR A 69 15.58 -6.08 -19.93
C THR A 69 15.32 -4.83 -20.77
N PRO A 70 16.26 -4.41 -21.63
CA PRO A 70 16.01 -3.35 -22.60
C PRO A 70 14.78 -3.64 -23.47
N GLY A 71 13.97 -2.62 -23.78
CA GLY A 71 12.71 -2.78 -24.52
C GLY A 71 11.52 -3.24 -23.67
N ARG A 72 11.61 -3.17 -22.33
CA ARG A 72 10.56 -3.60 -21.38
C ARG A 72 9.19 -2.96 -21.60
N GLU A 73 9.15 -1.81 -22.27
CA GLU A 73 7.94 -1.08 -22.65
C GLU A 73 7.17 -1.76 -23.79
N ASP A 74 7.82 -2.61 -24.59
CA ASP A 74 7.16 -3.38 -25.64
C ASP A 74 6.43 -4.59 -25.04
N PRO A 75 5.09 -4.67 -25.15
CA PRO A 75 4.33 -5.82 -24.68
C PRO A 75 4.71 -7.15 -25.34
N ALA A 76 5.38 -7.13 -26.51
CA ALA A 76 5.89 -8.32 -27.17
C ALA A 76 7.07 -8.99 -26.42
N GLU A 77 7.78 -8.23 -25.59
CA GLU A 77 8.89 -8.73 -24.76
C GLU A 77 8.41 -9.30 -23.42
N MET A 78 7.09 -9.25 -23.15
CA MET A 78 6.47 -9.81 -21.95
C MET A 78 6.00 -11.24 -22.18
N THR A 79 6.01 -12.06 -21.12
CA THR A 79 5.26 -13.32 -21.15
C THR A 79 3.77 -13.05 -21.31
N GLU A 80 3.02 -14.00 -21.87
CA GLU A 80 1.59 -13.82 -22.14
C GLU A 80 0.79 -13.41 -20.90
N ASP A 81 1.04 -14.06 -19.75
CA ASP A 81 0.37 -13.72 -18.49
C ASP A 81 0.69 -12.29 -18.02
N SER A 82 1.97 -11.89 -18.14
CA SER A 82 2.41 -10.54 -17.77
C SER A 82 1.74 -9.48 -18.65
N ARG A 83 1.71 -9.74 -19.96
CA ARG A 83 1.09 -8.88 -20.96
C ARG A 83 -0.40 -8.68 -20.69
N ILE A 84 -1.12 -9.76 -20.36
CA ILE A 84 -2.54 -9.71 -20.01
C ILE A 84 -2.76 -8.85 -18.77
N GLN A 85 -1.98 -9.05 -17.71
CA GLN A 85 -2.15 -8.33 -16.45
C GLN A 85 -1.83 -6.84 -16.60
N VAL A 86 -0.72 -6.48 -17.26
CA VAL A 86 -0.34 -5.09 -17.51
C VAL A 86 -1.40 -4.40 -18.37
N ALA A 87 -1.88 -5.06 -19.44
CA ALA A 87 -2.94 -4.52 -20.28
C ALA A 87 -4.27 -4.36 -19.52
N ALA A 88 -4.59 -5.29 -18.62
CA ALA A 88 -5.78 -5.17 -17.78
C ALA A 88 -5.67 -3.98 -16.81
N LEU A 89 -4.51 -3.73 -16.20
CA LEU A 89 -4.27 -2.55 -15.36
C LEU A 89 -4.43 -1.26 -16.16
N ASP A 90 -3.79 -1.14 -17.33
CA ASP A 90 -3.89 0.05 -18.19
C ASP A 90 -5.34 0.35 -18.58
N LYS A 91 -6.05 -0.66 -19.10
CA LYS A 91 -7.46 -0.55 -19.46
C LYS A 91 -8.31 -0.11 -18.28
N ASN A 92 -8.18 -0.80 -17.14
CA ASN A 92 -8.98 -0.54 -15.95
C ASN A 92 -8.72 0.86 -15.38
N ALA A 93 -7.47 1.29 -15.36
CA ALA A 93 -7.11 2.61 -14.85
C ALA A 93 -7.69 3.72 -15.74
N ARG A 94 -7.58 3.59 -17.06
CA ARG A 94 -8.16 4.55 -18.02
C ARG A 94 -9.69 4.59 -17.96
N GLU A 95 -10.35 3.44 -17.93
CA GLU A 95 -11.82 3.35 -17.87
C GLU A 95 -12.38 3.88 -16.54
N SER A 96 -11.63 3.73 -15.45
CA SER A 96 -12.03 4.17 -14.11
C SER A 96 -11.58 5.60 -13.76
N GLY A 97 -10.76 6.23 -14.62
CA GLY A 97 -10.19 7.56 -14.37
C GLY A 97 -9.11 7.59 -13.26
N ILE A 98 -8.51 6.44 -12.94
CA ILE A 98 -7.44 6.32 -11.93
C ILE A 98 -6.14 6.92 -12.49
N HIS A 99 -5.36 7.60 -11.65
CA HIS A 99 -4.06 8.11 -12.07
C HIS A 99 -3.11 6.94 -12.37
N TYR A 100 -2.56 6.89 -13.58
CA TYR A 100 -1.79 5.75 -14.06
C TYR A 100 -0.40 6.18 -14.54
N TYR A 101 0.62 5.47 -14.06
CA TYR A 101 1.99 5.58 -14.55
C TYR A 101 2.26 4.37 -15.47
N PRO A 102 2.14 4.51 -16.80
CA PRO A 102 2.40 3.41 -17.73
C PRO A 102 3.87 2.98 -17.71
N VAL A 103 4.16 1.81 -18.29
CA VAL A 103 5.51 1.20 -18.30
C VAL A 103 6.56 2.13 -18.93
N ASP A 104 6.17 2.95 -19.91
CA ASP A 104 7.02 3.91 -20.62
C ASP A 104 7.12 5.29 -19.93
N ASP A 105 6.43 5.50 -18.80
CA ASP A 105 6.57 6.73 -18.01
C ASP A 105 7.91 6.73 -17.26
N ILE A 106 8.65 7.83 -17.36
CA ILE A 106 9.92 8.01 -16.66
C ILE A 106 9.81 7.91 -15.13
N ARG A 107 8.60 8.18 -14.59
CA ARG A 107 8.29 8.12 -13.16
C ARG A 107 7.86 6.72 -12.72
N GLN A 108 7.61 5.80 -13.64
CA GLN A 108 7.23 4.43 -13.31
C GLN A 108 8.41 3.70 -12.66
N GLY A 109 8.10 2.93 -11.63
CA GLY A 109 9.03 2.12 -10.85
C GLY A 109 8.25 1.19 -9.92
N ILE A 110 8.88 0.72 -8.85
CA ILE A 110 8.19 -0.08 -7.81
C ILE A 110 7.15 0.79 -7.12
N VAL A 111 5.92 0.28 -6.94
CA VAL A 111 4.75 1.04 -6.45
C VAL A 111 5.02 1.74 -5.11
N HIS A 112 5.78 1.11 -4.21
CA HIS A 112 6.15 1.66 -2.90
C HIS A 112 7.27 2.73 -2.96
N ILE A 113 7.95 2.87 -4.10
CA ILE A 113 8.91 3.94 -4.37
C ILE A 113 8.18 5.10 -5.06
N VAL A 114 7.37 4.79 -6.08
CA VAL A 114 6.60 5.79 -6.83
C VAL A 114 5.65 6.58 -5.92
N GLY A 115 4.98 5.90 -4.98
CA GLY A 115 4.05 6.55 -4.04
C GLY A 115 4.64 7.79 -3.34
N PRO A 116 5.71 7.66 -2.54
CA PRO A 116 6.34 8.81 -1.91
C PRO A 116 7.08 9.74 -2.88
N GLU A 117 7.80 9.22 -3.89
CA GLU A 117 8.56 10.06 -4.83
C GLU A 117 7.66 11.05 -5.61
N GLN A 118 6.44 10.63 -5.92
CA GLN A 118 5.47 11.45 -6.65
C GLN A 118 4.50 12.20 -5.72
N GLY A 119 4.73 12.18 -4.40
CA GLY A 119 3.94 12.93 -3.41
C GLY A 119 2.56 12.34 -3.12
N TRP A 120 2.32 11.08 -3.46
CA TRP A 120 1.07 10.39 -3.10
C TRP A 120 1.05 10.00 -1.62
N THR A 121 2.20 9.64 -1.05
CA THR A 121 2.35 9.31 0.36
C THR A 121 2.82 10.53 1.15
N LEU A 122 1.98 11.01 2.07
CA LEU A 122 2.27 12.15 2.93
C LEU A 122 2.09 11.79 4.42
N PRO A 123 2.73 12.54 5.35
CA PRO A 123 2.56 12.30 6.78
C PRO A 123 1.11 12.38 7.24
N GLY A 124 0.74 11.47 8.15
CA GLY A 124 -0.58 11.42 8.76
C GLY A 124 -1.64 10.67 7.96
N MET A 125 -1.32 10.17 6.76
CA MET A 125 -2.28 9.45 5.91
C MET A 125 -2.53 8.00 6.36
N THR A 126 -3.69 7.47 5.99
CA THR A 126 -3.93 6.02 5.86
C THR A 126 -3.67 5.57 4.42
N VAL A 127 -2.78 4.58 4.25
CA VAL A 127 -2.31 4.13 2.93
C VAL A 127 -2.44 2.62 2.79
N VAL A 128 -3.10 2.14 1.74
CA VAL A 128 -3.28 0.70 1.51
C VAL A 128 -2.94 0.32 0.07
N CYS A 129 -2.54 -0.93 -0.11
CA CYS A 129 -2.27 -1.53 -1.42
C CYS A 129 -2.44 -3.04 -1.33
N GLY A 130 -2.76 -3.69 -2.46
CA GLY A 130 -2.78 -5.14 -2.61
C GLY A 130 -1.41 -5.84 -2.51
N ASP A 131 -0.44 -5.23 -1.81
CA ASP A 131 0.94 -5.70 -1.65
C ASP A 131 1.33 -5.77 -0.17
N SER A 132 2.04 -6.82 0.24
CA SER A 132 2.44 -7.05 1.63
C SER A 132 3.45 -6.03 2.17
N HIS A 133 4.20 -5.34 1.32
CA HIS A 133 5.24 -4.38 1.69
C HIS A 133 4.74 -2.93 1.79
N THR A 134 3.42 -2.71 1.73
CA THR A 134 2.81 -1.39 1.89
C THR A 134 3.23 -0.65 3.17
N ALA A 135 3.64 -1.38 4.20
CA ALA A 135 4.22 -0.81 5.42
C ALA A 135 5.45 0.10 5.18
N THR A 136 6.12 0.01 4.03
CA THR A 136 7.19 0.94 3.61
C THR A 136 6.77 2.41 3.71
N HIS A 137 5.51 2.73 3.44
CA HIS A 137 4.98 4.09 3.52
C HIS A 137 4.95 4.66 4.95
N GLY A 138 5.06 3.79 5.96
CA GLY A 138 5.20 4.21 7.37
C GLY A 138 6.44 5.05 7.65
N ALA A 139 7.48 4.95 6.82
CA ALA A 139 8.68 5.81 6.90
C ALA A 139 8.35 7.31 6.74
N PHE A 140 7.19 7.65 6.16
CA PHE A 140 6.71 9.02 5.99
C PHE A 140 5.73 9.44 7.10
N GLY A 141 5.58 8.64 8.16
CA GLY A 141 4.62 8.90 9.23
C GLY A 141 3.17 8.65 8.81
N ALA A 142 2.94 7.71 7.89
CA ALA A 142 1.62 7.24 7.48
C ALA A 142 1.27 5.91 8.19
N LEU A 143 -0.01 5.65 8.42
CA LEU A 143 -0.49 4.33 8.83
C LEU A 143 -0.75 3.49 7.57
N ALA A 144 0.19 2.61 7.23
CA ALA A 144 0.19 1.91 5.96
C ALA A 144 0.30 0.39 6.08
N HIS A 145 -0.53 -0.35 5.34
CA HIS A 145 -0.55 -1.82 5.39
C HIS A 145 -1.11 -2.45 4.12
N GLY A 146 -0.68 -3.70 3.87
CA GLY A 146 -1.16 -4.49 2.75
C GLY A 146 -2.56 -5.02 3.00
N ILE A 147 -3.34 -5.16 1.93
CA ILE A 147 -4.73 -5.64 1.96
C ILE A 147 -4.96 -6.74 0.92
N GLY A 148 -5.96 -7.59 1.13
CA GLY A 148 -6.33 -8.64 0.18
C GLY A 148 -7.15 -8.13 -1.01
N THR A 149 -7.32 -8.94 -2.06
CA THR A 149 -8.10 -8.55 -3.26
C THR A 149 -9.54 -8.11 -2.93
N SER A 150 -10.22 -8.79 -2.01
CA SER A 150 -11.58 -8.41 -1.60
C SER A 150 -11.62 -7.05 -0.88
N GLU A 151 -10.54 -6.71 -0.16
CA GLU A 151 -10.38 -5.40 0.48
C GLU A 151 -10.02 -4.32 -0.53
N VAL A 152 -9.20 -4.63 -1.56
CA VAL A 152 -8.95 -3.73 -2.69
C VAL A 152 -10.26 -3.34 -3.36
N GLU A 153 -11.15 -4.31 -3.62
CA GLU A 153 -12.49 -4.05 -4.15
C GLU A 153 -13.31 -3.16 -3.22
N HIS A 154 -13.29 -3.44 -1.91
CA HIS A 154 -14.00 -2.63 -0.93
C HIS A 154 -13.52 -1.18 -0.95
N VAL A 155 -12.20 -0.94 -0.90
CA VAL A 155 -11.63 0.41 -0.91
C VAL A 155 -11.95 1.13 -2.23
N LEU A 156 -11.89 0.44 -3.37
CA LEU A 156 -12.33 1.05 -4.64
C LEU A 156 -13.83 1.38 -4.63
N ALA A 157 -14.67 0.60 -3.94
CA ALA A 157 -16.11 0.82 -3.87
C ALA A 157 -16.52 1.95 -2.90
N THR A 158 -15.77 2.19 -1.83
CA THR A 158 -16.23 3.02 -0.70
C THR A 158 -15.21 4.02 -0.17
N GLN A 159 -13.93 3.89 -0.54
CA GLN A 159 -12.80 4.63 0.05
C GLN A 159 -12.63 4.41 1.57
N THR A 160 -13.15 3.29 2.08
CA THR A 160 -13.02 2.88 3.47
C THR A 160 -12.55 1.43 3.55
N LEU A 161 -12.14 1.01 4.73
CA LEU A 161 -11.72 -0.36 4.99
C LEU A 161 -12.21 -0.81 6.36
N ILE A 162 -12.76 -2.03 6.41
CA ILE A 162 -13.12 -2.67 7.67
C ILE A 162 -11.84 -3.19 8.33
N GLN A 163 -11.53 -2.74 9.54
CA GLN A 163 -10.31 -3.08 10.25
C GLN A 163 -10.56 -3.31 11.74
N LYS A 164 -9.61 -3.98 12.39
CA LYS A 164 -9.47 -3.99 13.85
C LYS A 164 -8.17 -3.30 14.22
N LYS A 165 -8.21 -2.44 15.25
CA LYS A 165 -7.04 -1.71 15.68
C LYS A 165 -5.95 -2.68 16.16
N SER A 166 -4.76 -2.57 15.55
CA SER A 166 -3.59 -3.32 15.97
C SER A 166 -3.01 -2.76 17.27
N LYS A 167 -2.26 -3.60 18.00
CA LYS A 167 -1.51 -3.13 19.18
C LYS A 167 -0.29 -2.32 18.73
N ASN A 168 0.30 -1.56 19.65
CA ASN A 168 1.52 -0.80 19.38
C ASN A 168 2.75 -1.58 19.87
N MET A 169 3.79 -1.65 19.05
CA MET A 169 5.11 -2.20 19.40
C MET A 169 6.16 -1.13 19.17
N LEU A 170 6.87 -0.74 20.23
CA LEU A 170 7.99 0.19 20.13
C LEU A 170 9.28 -0.57 19.82
N VAL A 171 10.01 -0.12 18.82
CA VAL A 171 11.39 -0.52 18.55
C VAL A 171 12.28 0.70 18.73
N GLU A 172 12.94 0.79 19.89
CA GLU A 172 13.85 1.88 20.22
C GLU A 172 15.27 1.56 19.73
N ILE A 173 15.80 2.39 18.83
CA ILE A 173 17.15 2.24 18.25
C ILE A 173 18.07 3.32 18.83
N THR A 174 18.91 2.91 19.78
CA THR A 174 19.84 3.83 20.46
C THR A 174 21.26 3.75 19.90
N GLY A 175 22.04 4.83 20.07
CA GLY A 175 23.46 4.88 19.73
C GLY A 175 23.76 5.42 18.33
N GLN A 176 24.93 5.08 17.79
CA GLN A 176 25.41 5.51 16.48
C GLN A 176 25.89 4.31 15.66
N LEU A 177 25.58 4.31 14.37
CA LEU A 177 26.00 3.26 13.45
C LEU A 177 27.52 3.29 13.25
N ARG A 178 28.14 2.11 13.29
CA ARG A 178 29.55 1.95 12.95
C ARG A 178 29.74 2.05 11.43
N PRO A 179 30.94 2.40 10.94
CA PRO A 179 31.23 2.40 9.51
C PRO A 179 30.84 1.07 8.85
N GLY A 180 30.10 1.14 7.74
CA GLY A 180 29.61 -0.03 7.00
C GLY A 180 28.28 -0.61 7.47
N VAL A 181 27.72 -0.13 8.60
CA VAL A 181 26.38 -0.53 9.07
C VAL A 181 25.32 0.40 8.47
N THR A 182 24.25 -0.18 7.96
CA THR A 182 23.16 0.50 7.24
C THR A 182 21.80 0.26 7.89
N ALA A 183 20.76 0.96 7.43
CA ALA A 183 19.38 0.71 7.86
C ALA A 183 18.92 -0.74 7.62
N LYS A 184 19.46 -1.41 6.58
CA LYS A 184 19.17 -2.82 6.32
C LYS A 184 19.69 -3.72 7.44
N ASP A 185 20.87 -3.43 7.97
CA ASP A 185 21.46 -4.20 9.07
C ASP A 185 20.64 -4.03 10.36
N ILE A 186 20.14 -2.82 10.62
CA ILE A 186 19.24 -2.54 11.76
C ILE A 186 17.97 -3.38 11.65
N THR A 187 17.23 -3.29 10.53
CA THR A 187 15.97 -4.02 10.42
C THR A 187 16.18 -5.54 10.41
N LEU A 188 17.30 -6.04 9.88
CA LEU A 188 17.65 -7.46 9.97
C LEU A 188 17.95 -7.88 11.41
N ALA A 189 18.62 -7.05 12.20
CA ALA A 189 18.87 -7.32 13.62
C ALA A 189 17.56 -7.34 14.43
N VAL A 190 16.64 -6.42 14.15
CA VAL A 190 15.29 -6.41 14.76
C VAL A 190 14.55 -7.70 14.43
N ILE A 191 14.47 -8.08 13.14
CA ILE A 191 13.84 -9.34 12.71
C ILE A 191 14.52 -10.55 13.36
N GLY A 192 15.84 -10.55 13.47
CA GLY A 192 16.59 -11.61 14.15
C GLY A 192 16.23 -11.75 15.63
N ALA A 193 15.94 -10.64 16.31
CA ALA A 193 15.56 -10.62 17.73
C ALA A 193 14.08 -10.98 17.95
N THR A 194 13.18 -10.54 17.07
CA THR A 194 11.73 -10.73 17.23
C THR A 194 11.20 -12.00 16.55
N GLY A 195 11.94 -12.55 15.59
CA GLY A 195 11.50 -13.62 14.70
C GLY A 195 10.51 -13.14 13.63
N THR A 196 10.18 -14.02 12.69
CA THR A 196 9.29 -13.73 11.54
C THR A 196 7.85 -13.42 11.94
N ALA A 197 7.40 -13.91 13.09
CA ALA A 197 6.05 -13.66 13.63
C ALA A 197 6.00 -12.57 14.70
N GLY A 198 7.13 -11.97 15.08
CA GLY A 198 7.22 -11.07 16.23
C GLY A 198 6.33 -9.84 16.17
N GLY A 199 6.09 -9.30 14.96
CA GLY A 199 5.20 -8.15 14.73
C GLY A 199 3.72 -8.49 14.53
N THR A 200 3.31 -9.76 14.62
CA THR A 200 1.93 -10.17 14.33
C THR A 200 0.93 -9.40 15.20
N GLY A 201 -0.05 -8.75 14.58
CA GLY A 201 -1.10 -7.98 15.27
C GLY A 201 -0.62 -6.65 15.88
N HIS A 202 0.58 -6.19 15.50
CA HIS A 202 1.15 -4.93 15.97
C HIS A 202 1.47 -3.98 14.82
N VAL A 203 1.36 -2.68 15.09
CA VAL A 203 2.06 -1.63 14.35
C VAL A 203 3.40 -1.42 15.05
N ILE A 204 4.49 -1.51 14.28
CA ILE A 204 5.84 -1.22 14.77
C ILE A 204 6.12 0.28 14.60
N GLU A 205 6.40 0.95 15.71
CA GLU A 205 6.82 2.36 15.75
C GLU A 205 8.31 2.41 16.13
N TYR A 206 9.13 3.07 15.30
CA TYR A 206 10.56 3.24 15.54
C TYR A 206 10.83 4.58 16.23
N ALA A 207 11.72 4.58 17.23
CA ALA A 207 12.17 5.77 17.96
C ALA A 207 13.68 5.77 18.20
#